data_AF-A0A2V1HPX6-F1
#
_entry.id   AF-A0A2V1HPX6-F1
#
_cell.length_a   1.000
_cell.length_b   1.000
_cell.length_c   1.000
_cell.angle_alpha   90.00
_cell.angle_beta   90.00
_cell.angle_gamma   90.00
#
_symmetry.space_group_name_H-M   'P 1'
#
loop_
_entity.id
_entity.type
_entity.pdbx_description
1 polymer ?
#
loop_
_entity_poly.entity_id
_entity_poly.type
_entity_poly.pdbx_seq_one_letter_code
_entity_poly.pdbx_strand_id
1 'polypeptide(L)'
;MVITIDEYPSSLLDLLWLREALGLHPEGDDLPPLLIETPDRVIDDQADTAVWETAWPGVWDAVVRHSARIPDPEIFTALQASADASPERADLLRQLIGPSWSDQFGTAAFGAEHSSWSAAQRRSPRSRPLPYDRQPERVCLDALVPAWRAGLTKVVTIPCRGTHTRRIGDNALLMTASTREDPEGYRLALRSFAA
;
A
#
# COMPACT_ATOMS: atom_id res chain seq x y z
N MET A 1 11.34 19.97 -6.30
CA MET A 1 10.90 18.95 -5.33
C MET A 1 9.66 18.28 -5.90
N VAL A 2 9.73 16.99 -6.16
CA VAL A 2 8.59 16.16 -6.59
C VAL A 2 8.48 15.02 -5.58
N ILE A 3 7.28 14.82 -5.03
CA ILE A 3 6.96 13.70 -4.15
C ILE A 3 5.67 13.06 -4.64
N THR A 4 5.65 11.73 -4.67
CA THR A 4 4.47 10.95 -5.03
C THR A 4 3.76 10.52 -3.75
N ILE A 5 2.46 10.79 -3.66
CA ILE A 5 1.61 10.26 -2.59
C ILE A 5 0.74 9.16 -3.18
N ASP A 6 0.92 7.94 -2.68
CA ASP A 6 0.16 6.76 -3.06
C ASP A 6 -0.90 6.50 -1.99
N GLU A 7 -2.08 7.09 -2.20
CA GLU A 7 -3.20 7.03 -1.26
C GLU A 7 -4.05 5.75 -1.41
N TYR A 8 -3.87 5.02 -2.51
CA TYR A 8 -4.65 3.83 -2.85
C TYR A 8 -3.76 2.68 -3.36
N PRO A 9 -2.83 2.17 -2.54
CA PRO A 9 -1.94 1.09 -2.93
C PRO A 9 -2.72 -0.24 -3.01
N SER A 10 -3.24 -0.58 -4.19
CA SER A 10 -4.20 -1.68 -4.38
C SER A 10 -3.77 -3.00 -3.74
N SER A 11 -2.54 -3.46 -4.00
CA SER A 11 -2.06 -4.74 -3.47
C SER A 11 -1.93 -4.75 -1.94
N LEU A 12 -1.64 -3.59 -1.31
CA LEU A 12 -1.64 -3.49 0.16
C LEU A 12 -3.08 -3.51 0.70
N LEU A 13 -4.00 -2.82 0.02
CA LEU A 13 -5.42 -2.81 0.38
C LEU A 13 -6.03 -4.21 0.27
N ASP A 14 -5.65 -4.98 -0.75
CA ASP A 14 -6.11 -6.35 -0.95
C ASP A 14 -5.68 -7.24 0.22
N LEU A 15 -4.42 -7.14 0.67
CA LEU A 15 -3.93 -7.89 1.82
C LEU A 15 -4.60 -7.48 3.14
N LEU A 16 -4.82 -6.17 3.34
CA LEU A 16 -5.53 -5.67 4.51
C LEU A 16 -6.99 -6.14 4.55
N TRP A 17 -7.67 -6.08 3.40
CA TRP A 17 -9.02 -6.60 3.24
C TRP A 17 -9.04 -8.09 3.54
N LEU A 18 -8.13 -8.88 2.96
CA LEU A 18 -8.05 -10.32 3.15
C LEU A 18 -7.93 -10.69 4.63
N ARG A 19 -7.01 -10.02 5.35
CA ARG A 19 -6.79 -10.24 6.78
C ARG A 19 -8.06 -10.05 7.59
N GLU A 20 -8.83 -9.01 7.29
CA GLU A 20 -10.03 -8.67 8.06
C GLU A 20 -11.31 -9.35 7.56
N ALA A 21 -11.44 -9.65 6.28
CA ALA A 21 -12.58 -10.40 5.77
C ALA A 21 -12.56 -11.83 6.29
N LEU A 22 -11.38 -12.45 6.38
CA LEU A 22 -11.23 -13.85 6.80
C LEU A 22 -10.85 -14.03 8.26
N GLY A 23 -10.55 -12.94 8.97
CA GLY A 23 -10.18 -13.01 10.38
C GLY A 23 -8.86 -13.69 10.64
N LEU A 24 -7.89 -13.41 9.78
CA LEU A 24 -6.52 -13.83 9.96
C LEU A 24 -5.88 -13.03 11.11
N HIS A 25 -5.12 -13.71 11.96
CA HIS A 25 -4.31 -13.13 13.02
C HIS A 25 -2.82 -13.43 12.78
N PRO A 26 -2.23 -12.91 11.69
CA PRO A 26 -0.81 -13.11 11.43
C PRO A 26 0.05 -12.49 12.53
N GLU A 27 1.14 -13.14 12.89
CA GLU A 27 2.10 -12.66 13.89
C GLU A 27 3.30 -11.96 13.22
N GLY A 28 3.81 -10.90 13.84
CA GLY A 28 4.98 -10.16 13.39
C GLY A 28 5.10 -8.78 14.03
N ASP A 29 6.32 -8.26 14.16
CA ASP A 29 6.61 -7.06 14.95
C ASP A 29 6.17 -5.75 14.27
N ASP A 30 6.02 -5.74 12.95
CA ASP A 30 5.80 -4.53 12.14
C ASP A 30 4.63 -4.69 11.16
N LEU A 31 3.60 -5.43 11.59
CA LEU A 31 2.38 -5.58 10.84
C LEU A 31 1.50 -4.33 11.00
N PRO A 32 0.76 -3.93 9.96
CA PRO A 32 -0.08 -2.75 10.01
C PRO A 32 -1.23 -2.95 11.02
N PRO A 33 -1.77 -1.88 11.64
CA PRO A 33 -2.98 -1.98 12.45
C PRO A 33 -4.22 -2.39 11.64
N LEU A 34 -5.35 -2.63 12.32
CA LEU A 34 -6.64 -2.92 11.68
C LEU A 34 -7.15 -1.73 10.85
N LEU A 35 -7.94 -2.01 9.81
CA LEU A 35 -8.60 -1.05 8.94
C LEU A 35 -9.55 -0.16 9.74
N ILE A 36 -9.69 1.08 9.30
CA ILE A 36 -10.69 2.00 9.85
C ILE A 36 -12.09 1.46 9.53
N GLU A 37 -12.32 1.15 8.25
CA GLU A 37 -13.55 0.54 7.74
C GLU A 37 -13.33 -0.96 7.53
N THR A 38 -13.67 -1.74 8.55
CA THR A 38 -13.57 -3.20 8.55
C THR A 38 -14.58 -3.79 7.57
N PRO A 39 -14.16 -4.67 6.63
CA PRO A 39 -15.08 -5.39 5.75
C PRO A 39 -15.96 -6.38 6.52
N ASP A 40 -17.09 -6.77 5.92
CA ASP A 40 -17.88 -7.88 6.43
C ASP A 40 -17.06 -9.18 6.39
N ARG A 41 -17.29 -10.05 7.38
CA ARG A 41 -16.63 -11.36 7.44
C ARG A 41 -17.11 -12.24 6.29
N VAL A 42 -16.16 -12.84 5.59
CA VAL A 42 -16.41 -13.86 4.57
C VAL A 42 -16.13 -15.22 5.21
N ILE A 43 -17.10 -16.14 5.11
CA ILE A 43 -16.90 -17.52 5.51
C ILE A 43 -16.39 -18.26 4.28
N ASP A 44 -15.14 -18.70 4.35
CA ASP A 44 -14.54 -19.56 3.33
C ASP A 44 -14.20 -20.92 3.95
N ASP A 45 -15.09 -21.88 3.74
CA ASP A 45 -14.95 -23.25 4.25
C ASP A 45 -13.77 -24.01 3.63
N GLN A 46 -13.17 -23.48 2.56
CA GLN A 46 -12.02 -24.07 1.87
C GLN A 46 -10.68 -23.41 2.21
N ALA A 47 -10.70 -22.26 2.90
CA ALA A 47 -9.48 -21.56 3.28
C ALA A 47 -8.80 -22.25 4.48
N ASP A 48 -7.60 -22.75 4.26
CA ASP A 48 -6.71 -23.13 5.35
C ASP A 48 -6.15 -21.86 6.01
N THR A 49 -6.90 -21.36 6.99
CA THR A 49 -6.62 -20.12 7.72
C THR A 49 -5.21 -20.12 8.33
N ALA A 50 -4.73 -21.27 8.83
CA ALA A 50 -3.40 -21.37 9.43
C ALA A 50 -2.28 -21.20 8.39
N VAL A 51 -2.44 -21.78 7.20
CA VAL A 51 -1.51 -21.58 6.08
C VAL A 51 -1.51 -20.11 5.66
N TRP A 52 -2.67 -19.47 5.63
CA TRP A 52 -2.80 -18.08 5.19
C TRP A 52 -2.20 -17.11 6.20
N GLU A 53 -2.46 -17.31 7.49
CA GLU A 53 -1.85 -16.55 8.59
C GLU A 53 -0.32 -16.66 8.56
N THR A 54 0.21 -17.84 8.26
CA THR A 54 1.66 -18.07 8.14
C THR A 54 2.26 -17.35 6.92
N ALA A 55 1.56 -17.35 5.78
CA ALA A 55 2.06 -16.76 4.54
C ALA A 55 1.91 -15.22 4.49
N TRP A 56 0.89 -14.68 5.15
CA TRP A 56 0.50 -13.27 5.04
C TRP A 56 1.64 -12.29 5.33
N PRO A 57 2.45 -12.42 6.42
CA PRO A 57 3.56 -11.52 6.68
C PRO A 57 4.59 -11.47 5.54
N GLY A 58 4.88 -12.62 4.92
CA GLY A 58 5.84 -12.72 3.83
C GLY A 58 5.35 -12.01 2.57
N VAL A 59 4.09 -12.19 2.21
CA VAL A 59 3.46 -11.50 1.08
C VAL A 59 3.34 -10.00 1.36
N TRP A 60 2.94 -9.62 2.57
CA TRP A 60 2.90 -8.22 3.01
C TRP A 60 4.25 -7.52 2.82
N ASP A 61 5.34 -8.10 3.33
CA ASP A 61 6.67 -7.49 3.20
C ASP A 61 7.12 -7.40 1.73
N ALA A 62 6.79 -8.39 0.89
CA ALA A 62 7.07 -8.35 -0.54
C ALA A 62 6.30 -7.22 -1.26
N VAL A 63 5.01 -7.05 -0.97
CA VAL A 63 4.18 -5.98 -1.52
C VAL A 63 4.64 -4.61 -1.02
N VAL A 64 4.97 -4.48 0.26
CA VAL A 64 5.51 -3.25 0.86
C VAL A 64 6.82 -2.85 0.17
N ARG A 65 7.76 -3.79 0.00
CA ARG A 65 9.02 -3.55 -0.71
C ARG A 65 8.80 -3.14 -2.17
N HIS A 66 7.83 -3.75 -2.86
CA HIS A 66 7.47 -3.36 -4.22
C HIS A 66 6.88 -1.95 -4.28
N SER A 67 6.03 -1.59 -3.30
CA SER A 67 5.37 -0.28 -3.25
C SER A 67 6.36 0.90 -3.13
N ALA A 68 7.57 0.67 -2.61
CA ALA A 68 8.64 1.66 -2.54
C ALA A 68 9.30 1.95 -3.90
N ARG A 69 9.16 1.05 -4.88
CA ARG A 69 9.81 1.17 -6.18
C ARG A 69 9.26 2.35 -6.97
N ILE A 70 10.16 3.03 -7.67
CA ILE A 70 9.82 3.98 -8.71
C ILE A 70 9.70 3.18 -10.01
N PRO A 71 8.52 3.15 -10.68
CA PRO A 71 8.38 2.42 -11.92
C PRO A 71 9.36 2.94 -12.97
N ASP A 72 10.05 2.04 -13.64
CA ASP A 72 10.87 2.39 -14.80
C ASP A 72 9.94 2.87 -15.93
N PRO A 73 10.07 4.13 -16.40
CA PRO A 73 9.22 4.65 -17.47
C PRO A 73 9.36 3.84 -18.77
N GLU A 74 10.47 3.14 -18.99
CA GLU A 74 10.69 2.33 -20.20
C GLU A 74 9.86 1.04 -20.21
N ILE A 75 9.38 0.57 -19.05
CA ILE A 75 8.52 -0.63 -18.97
C ILE A 75 7.26 -0.46 -19.80
N PHE A 76 6.66 0.74 -19.82
CA PHE A 76 5.45 0.99 -20.63
C PHE A 76 5.75 0.90 -22.13
N THR A 77 6.88 1.45 -22.56
CA THR A 77 7.33 1.35 -23.95
C THR A 77 7.62 -0.11 -24.33
N ALA A 78 8.31 -0.84 -23.47
CA ALA A 78 8.59 -2.26 -23.66
C ALA A 78 7.31 -3.11 -23.71
N LEU A 79 6.32 -2.80 -22.86
CA LEU A 79 5.00 -3.43 -22.89
C LEU A 79 4.30 -3.17 -24.22
N GLN A 80 4.30 -1.95 -24.74
CA GLN A 80 3.68 -1.65 -26.03
C GLN A 80 4.38 -2.36 -27.20
N ALA A 81 5.68 -2.60 -27.10
CA ALA A 81 6.47 -3.31 -28.11
C ALA A 81 6.38 -4.85 -28.01
N SER A 82 6.03 -5.38 -26.84
CA SER A 82 5.90 -6.82 -26.61
C SER A 82 4.69 -7.43 -27.35
N ALA A 83 4.84 -8.66 -27.84
CA ALA A 83 3.74 -9.39 -28.46
C ALA A 83 2.68 -9.79 -27.41
N ASP A 84 1.42 -9.85 -27.84
CA ASP A 84 0.33 -10.30 -26.97
C ASP A 84 0.57 -11.74 -26.49
N ALA A 85 0.25 -11.97 -25.21
CA ALA A 85 0.46 -13.24 -24.51
C ALA A 85 1.90 -13.78 -24.51
N SER A 86 2.91 -12.95 -24.80
CA SER A 86 4.31 -13.39 -24.75
C SER A 86 4.82 -13.51 -23.30
N PRO A 87 5.81 -14.40 -23.05
CA PRO A 87 6.47 -14.47 -21.74
C PRO A 87 7.09 -13.15 -21.32
N GLU A 88 7.68 -12.41 -22.26
CA GLU A 88 8.29 -11.09 -22.00
C GLU A 88 7.24 -10.08 -21.54
N ARG A 89 6.07 -10.07 -22.19
CA ARG A 89 4.94 -9.24 -21.77
C ARG A 89 4.48 -9.60 -20.35
N ALA A 90 4.39 -10.88 -20.05
CA ALA A 90 4.02 -11.35 -18.70
C ALA A 90 5.05 -10.91 -17.64
N ASP A 91 6.34 -10.98 -17.96
CA ASP A 91 7.43 -10.54 -17.06
C ASP A 91 7.38 -9.04 -16.80
N LEU A 92 7.16 -8.23 -17.85
CA LEU A 92 7.01 -6.79 -17.73
C LEU A 92 5.78 -6.41 -16.90
N LEU A 93 4.65 -7.11 -17.09
CA LEU A 93 3.45 -6.91 -16.28
C LEU A 93 3.69 -7.26 -14.80
N ARG A 94 4.40 -8.36 -14.52
CA ARG A 94 4.78 -8.73 -13.15
C ARG A 94 5.70 -7.70 -12.50
N GLN A 95 6.62 -7.12 -13.25
CA GLN A 95 7.48 -6.03 -12.77
C GLN A 95 6.70 -4.75 -12.47
N LEU A 96 5.63 -4.47 -13.22
CA LEU A 96 4.81 -3.27 -13.02
C LEU A 96 3.83 -3.44 -11.85
N ILE A 97 3.07 -4.54 -11.85
CA ILE A 97 2.01 -4.81 -10.86
C ILE A 97 2.62 -5.18 -9.50
N GLY A 98 3.74 -5.92 -9.52
CA GLY A 98 4.38 -6.42 -8.32
C GLY A 98 3.79 -7.74 -7.82
N PRO A 99 4.28 -8.22 -6.68
CA PRO A 99 3.74 -9.42 -6.04
C PRO A 99 2.30 -9.17 -5.60
N SER A 100 1.51 -10.23 -5.61
CA SER A 100 0.14 -10.22 -5.11
C SER A 100 -0.15 -11.49 -4.32
N TRP A 101 -1.18 -11.46 -3.47
CA TRP A 101 -1.68 -12.67 -2.81
C TRP A 101 -2.04 -13.77 -3.83
N SER A 102 -2.58 -13.34 -4.98
CA SER A 102 -3.05 -14.23 -6.02
C SER A 102 -1.96 -15.00 -6.76
N ASP A 103 -0.71 -14.57 -6.67
CA ASP A 103 0.42 -15.33 -7.24
C ASP A 103 0.62 -16.67 -6.53
N GLN A 104 0.30 -16.74 -5.23
CA GLN A 104 0.48 -17.94 -4.42
C GLN A 104 -0.82 -18.72 -4.19
N PHE A 105 -1.94 -18.01 -3.99
CA PHE A 105 -3.21 -18.62 -3.56
C PHE A 105 -4.35 -18.43 -4.56
N GLY A 106 -4.09 -17.79 -5.71
CA GLY A 106 -5.10 -17.49 -6.72
C GLY A 106 -6.06 -16.36 -6.32
N THR A 107 -7.10 -16.18 -7.12
CA THR A 107 -8.05 -15.06 -6.98
C THR A 107 -9.34 -15.44 -6.24
N ALA A 108 -9.49 -16.71 -5.83
CA ALA A 108 -10.73 -17.22 -5.23
C ALA A 108 -11.16 -16.45 -3.98
N ALA A 109 -10.20 -15.92 -3.22
CA ALA A 109 -10.46 -15.09 -2.03
C ALA A 109 -11.12 -13.73 -2.37
N PHE A 110 -11.00 -13.24 -3.61
CA PHE A 110 -11.44 -11.90 -4.00
C PHE A 110 -12.78 -11.96 -4.74
N GLY A 111 -13.86 -11.97 -3.96
CA GLY A 111 -15.25 -12.02 -4.42
C GLY A 111 -15.91 -10.65 -4.64
N ALA A 112 -17.25 -10.68 -4.70
CA ALA A 112 -18.07 -9.48 -4.87
C ALA A 112 -17.97 -8.53 -3.66
N GLU A 113 -17.73 -9.09 -2.48
CA GLU A 113 -17.53 -8.40 -1.20
C GLU A 113 -16.27 -7.53 -1.25
N HIS A 114 -15.16 -8.09 -1.75
CA HIS A 114 -13.91 -7.34 -1.97
C HIS A 114 -14.10 -6.21 -2.98
N SER A 115 -14.77 -6.48 -4.09
CA SER A 115 -15.05 -5.48 -5.12
C SER A 115 -15.89 -4.33 -4.57
N SER A 116 -16.91 -4.64 -3.76
CA SER A 116 -17.81 -3.68 -3.14
C SER A 116 -17.09 -2.83 -2.10
N TRP A 117 -16.29 -3.45 -1.24
CA TRP A 117 -15.46 -2.76 -0.25
C TRP A 117 -14.43 -1.85 -0.93
N SER A 118 -13.72 -2.33 -1.95
CA SER A 118 -12.75 -1.55 -2.73
C SER A 118 -13.39 -0.33 -3.41
N ALA A 119 -14.60 -0.49 -3.93
CA ALA A 119 -15.37 0.62 -4.50
C ALA A 119 -15.87 1.61 -3.44
N ALA A 120 -16.15 1.16 -2.21
CA ALA A 120 -16.47 2.04 -1.09
C ALA A 120 -15.25 2.86 -0.65
N GLN A 121 -14.08 2.23 -0.52
CA GLN A 121 -12.82 2.92 -0.17
C GLN A 121 -12.49 4.06 -1.13
N ARG A 122 -12.61 3.83 -2.45
CA ARG A 122 -12.37 4.88 -3.47
C ARG A 122 -13.36 6.03 -3.44
N ARG A 123 -14.55 5.83 -2.84
CA ARG A 123 -15.60 6.84 -2.71
C ARG A 123 -15.60 7.52 -1.35
N SER A 124 -14.71 7.12 -0.44
CA SER A 124 -14.63 7.66 0.90
C SER A 124 -14.37 9.18 0.84
N PRO A 125 -14.91 9.99 1.76
CA PRO A 125 -14.59 11.41 1.83
C PRO A 125 -13.09 11.69 1.97
N ARG A 126 -12.32 10.75 2.55
CA ARG A 126 -10.86 10.80 2.65
C ARG A 126 -10.15 10.73 1.30
N SER A 127 -10.80 10.17 0.27
CA SER A 127 -10.29 10.15 -1.10
C SER A 127 -10.38 11.50 -1.80
N ARG A 128 -11.04 12.49 -1.19
CA ARG A 128 -11.20 13.81 -1.79
C ARG A 128 -9.94 14.64 -1.54
N PRO A 129 -9.33 15.20 -2.60
CA PRO A 129 -8.20 16.10 -2.43
C PRO A 129 -8.55 17.27 -1.51
N LEU A 130 -7.68 17.54 -0.54
CA LEU A 130 -7.77 18.77 0.24
C LEU A 130 -7.42 19.98 -0.62
N PRO A 131 -7.95 21.18 -0.27
CA PRO A 131 -7.43 22.43 -0.80
C PRO A 131 -5.91 22.48 -0.70
N TYR A 132 -5.28 23.03 -1.73
CA TYR A 132 -3.82 22.96 -1.90
C TYR A 132 -3.03 23.50 -0.72
N ASP A 133 -3.46 24.61 -0.12
CA ASP A 133 -2.84 25.23 1.06
C ASP A 133 -2.95 24.38 2.34
N ARG A 134 -3.87 23.42 2.36
CA ARG A 134 -4.13 22.51 3.50
C ARG A 134 -3.58 21.11 3.31
N GLN A 135 -2.92 20.82 2.19
CA GLN A 135 -2.29 19.52 1.99
C GLN A 135 -1.21 19.30 3.05
N PRO A 136 -1.10 18.10 3.65
CA PRO A 136 -0.09 17.81 4.67
C PRO A 136 1.33 18.14 4.22
N GLU A 137 1.66 17.87 2.95
CA GLU A 137 2.95 18.16 2.33
C GLU A 137 3.27 19.67 2.30
N ARG A 138 2.23 20.52 2.26
CA ARG A 138 2.35 21.98 2.24
C ARG A 138 2.49 22.56 3.63
N VAL A 139 1.70 22.05 4.57
CA VAL A 139 1.72 22.46 5.98
C VAL A 139 3.02 22.05 6.67
N CYS A 140 3.63 20.94 6.23
CA CYS A 140 4.83 20.36 6.84
C CYS A 140 6.09 20.50 5.96
N LEU A 141 6.15 21.54 5.12
CA LEU A 141 7.29 21.78 4.21
C LEU A 141 8.63 21.85 4.95
N ASP A 142 8.63 22.35 6.18
CA ASP A 142 9.81 22.46 7.05
C ASP A 142 10.48 21.11 7.32
N ALA A 143 9.68 20.05 7.50
CA ALA A 143 10.16 18.68 7.70
C ALA A 143 10.29 17.91 6.37
N LEU A 144 9.42 18.20 5.39
CA LEU A 144 9.40 17.51 4.11
C LEU A 144 10.64 17.82 3.27
N VAL A 145 11.10 19.06 3.23
CA VAL A 145 12.28 19.46 2.44
C VAL A 145 13.55 18.73 2.88
N PRO A 146 13.88 18.63 4.18
CA PRO A 146 14.97 17.78 4.66
C PRO A 146 14.84 16.31 4.25
N ALA A 147 13.66 15.70 4.45
CA ALA A 147 13.41 14.30 4.08
C ALA A 147 13.60 14.07 2.57
N TRP A 148 13.11 14.99 1.74
CA TRP A 148 13.29 14.95 0.29
C TRP A 148 14.77 15.07 -0.10
N ARG A 149 15.53 15.96 0.54
CA ARG A 149 16.99 16.07 0.34
C ARG A 149 17.73 14.80 0.75
N ALA A 150 17.21 14.06 1.73
CA ALA A 150 17.72 12.75 2.14
C ALA A 150 17.27 11.60 1.21
N GLY A 151 16.49 11.87 0.16
CA GLY A 151 16.09 10.88 -0.85
C GLY A 151 14.61 10.49 -0.84
N LEU A 152 13.78 11.06 0.04
CA LEU A 152 12.35 10.76 0.07
C LEU A 152 11.69 11.23 -1.22
N THR A 153 11.09 10.30 -1.96
CA THR A 153 10.38 10.58 -3.21
C THR A 153 8.97 10.01 -3.23
N LYS A 154 8.63 9.09 -2.32
CA LYS A 154 7.30 8.48 -2.25
C LYS A 154 6.79 8.34 -0.81
N VAL A 155 5.51 8.60 -0.62
CA VAL A 155 4.77 8.27 0.62
C VAL A 155 3.62 7.36 0.22
N VAL A 156 3.54 6.19 0.85
CA VAL A 156 2.46 5.22 0.69
C VAL A 156 1.59 5.30 1.93
N THR A 157 0.28 5.43 1.77
CA THR A 157 -0.65 5.48 2.90
C THR A 157 -1.63 4.32 2.92
N ILE A 158 -1.93 3.84 4.12
CA ILE A 158 -2.90 2.76 4.36
C ILE A 158 -4.03 3.23 5.29
N PRO A 159 -5.30 2.82 5.05
CA PRO A 159 -6.46 3.27 5.82
C PRO A 159 -6.64 2.46 7.11
N CYS A 160 -5.59 2.37 7.91
CA CYS A 160 -5.57 1.65 9.19
C CYS A 160 -5.79 2.61 10.37
N ARG A 161 -6.31 2.07 11.47
CA ARG A 161 -6.53 2.76 12.75
C ARG A 161 -5.21 3.04 13.44
N GLY A 162 -5.20 4.06 14.30
CA GLY A 162 -4.03 4.39 15.09
C GLY A 162 -2.89 4.97 14.24
N THR A 163 -1.66 4.74 14.69
CA THR A 163 -0.45 5.23 14.03
C THR A 163 0.44 4.06 13.66
N HIS A 164 0.96 4.11 12.44
CA HIS A 164 1.97 3.18 11.93
C HIS A 164 2.79 3.97 10.93
N THR A 165 4.11 3.92 11.07
CA THR A 165 5.06 4.59 10.18
C THR A 165 6.27 3.68 10.05
N ARG A 166 6.67 3.41 8.82
CA ARG A 166 7.81 2.56 8.50
C ARG A 166 8.55 3.11 7.29
N ARG A 167 9.88 3.15 7.34
CA ARG A 167 10.70 3.37 6.16
C ARG A 167 10.68 2.12 5.28
N ILE A 168 10.36 2.31 4.00
CA ILE A 168 10.25 1.21 3.03
C ILE A 168 11.23 1.48 1.89
N GLY A 169 12.38 0.80 1.94
CA GLY A 169 13.51 1.07 1.04
C GLY A 169 14.18 2.42 1.29
N ASP A 170 14.94 2.87 0.31
CA ASP A 170 15.82 4.04 0.48
C ASP A 170 15.11 5.37 0.22
N ASN A 171 13.91 5.34 -0.37
CA ASN A 171 13.25 6.50 -0.97
C ASN A 171 11.78 6.67 -0.58
N ALA A 172 11.23 5.82 0.30
CA ALA A 172 9.81 5.82 0.61
C ALA A 172 9.46 5.61 2.09
N LEU A 173 8.30 6.15 2.49
CA LEU A 173 7.66 5.94 3.78
C LEU A 173 6.30 5.28 3.59
N LEU A 174 5.99 4.25 4.38
CA LEU A 174 4.65 3.70 4.56
C LEU A 174 4.08 4.27 5.86
N MET A 175 2.85 4.78 5.83
CA MET A 175 2.19 5.25 7.06
C MET A 175 0.68 5.09 7.03
N THR A 176 0.03 5.15 8.19
CA THR A 176 -1.44 5.29 8.23
C THR A 176 -1.90 6.63 7.67
N ALA A 177 -3.09 6.67 7.09
CA ALA A 177 -3.73 7.92 6.65
C ALA A 177 -3.86 8.93 7.82
N SER A 178 -4.19 8.46 9.02
CA SER A 178 -4.26 9.29 10.24
C SER A 178 -2.93 9.95 10.58
N THR A 179 -1.80 9.25 10.46
CA THR A 179 -0.47 9.85 10.68
C THR A 179 -0.15 10.94 9.67
N ARG A 180 -0.58 10.79 8.41
CA ARG A 180 -0.38 11.83 7.39
C ARG A 180 -1.31 13.02 7.59
N GLU A 181 -2.55 12.79 8.01
CA GLU A 181 -3.55 13.84 8.28
C GLU A 181 -3.18 14.69 9.51
N ASP A 182 -2.43 14.14 10.47
CA ASP A 182 -1.90 14.86 11.64
C ASP A 182 -0.57 15.56 11.32
N PRO A 183 -0.49 16.91 11.36
CA PRO A 183 0.75 17.63 11.07
C PRO A 183 1.93 17.25 11.96
N GLU A 184 1.73 16.99 13.25
CA GLU A 184 2.84 16.63 14.14
C GLU A 184 3.33 15.20 13.90
N GLY A 185 2.41 14.24 13.77
CA GLY A 185 2.72 12.87 13.37
C GLY A 185 3.44 12.81 12.02
N TYR A 186 2.99 13.59 11.04
CA TYR A 186 3.61 13.64 9.72
C TYR A 186 5.01 14.26 9.76
N ARG A 187 5.22 15.36 10.49
CA ARG A 187 6.57 15.94 10.72
C ARG A 187 7.51 14.94 11.38
N LEU A 188 7.04 14.20 12.38
CA LEU A 188 7.85 13.19 13.06
C LEU A 188 8.26 12.07 12.09
N ALA A 189 7.33 11.58 11.28
CA ALA A 189 7.60 10.58 10.25
C ALA A 189 8.65 11.08 9.25
N LEU A 190 8.49 12.30 8.73
CA LEU A 190 9.44 12.92 7.80
C LEU A 190 10.84 13.09 8.41
N ARG A 191 10.92 13.54 9.67
CA ARG A 191 12.20 13.68 10.38
C ARG A 191 12.89 12.33 10.59
N SER A 192 12.13 11.27 10.90
CA SER A 192 12.70 9.92 11.06
C SER A 192 13.34 9.38 9.78
N PHE A 193 12.90 9.86 8.61
CA PHE A 193 13.52 9.50 7.33
C PHE A 193 14.79 10.30 7.06
N ALA A 194 14.83 11.56 7.48
CA ALA A 194 15.96 12.47 7.26
C ALA A 194 17.13 12.25 8.23
N ALA A 195 16.90 11.50 9.32
CA ALA A 195 17.90 11.12 10.31
C ALA A 195 18.85 10.04 9.77
#